data_AF-K1RDC0-F1
#
_entry.id   AF-K1RDC0-F1
#
_cell.length_a   1.000
_cell.length_b   1.000
_cell.length_c   1.000
_cell.angle_alpha   90.00
_cell.angle_beta   90.00
_cell.angle_gamma   90.00
#
_symmetry.space_group_name_H-M   'P 1'
#
loop_
_entity.id
_entity.type
_entity.pdbx_description
1 polymer ?
#
loop_
_entity_poly.entity_id
_entity_poly.type
_entity_poly.pdbx_seq_one_letter_code
_entity_poly.pdbx_strand_id
1 'polypeptide(L)' 'MSNLFTERVLNMAAVTPQPEDYTGEDGLLYCGKCHTPKEAYFPEKQAALFGRDRHPAECDCQKAQRLEREAA' A
#
# COMPACT_ATOMS: atom_id res chain seq x y z
N MET A 1 25.39 -12.19 -8.95
CA MET A 1 24.41 -11.28 -9.59
C MET A 1 23.52 -10.75 -8.48
N SER A 2 23.47 -9.42 -8.31
CA SER A 2 22.95 -8.77 -7.09
C SER A 2 21.43 -8.87 -6.96
N ASN A 3 20.95 -9.93 -6.30
CA ASN A 3 19.56 -10.08 -5.86
C ASN A 3 19.12 -8.95 -4.90
N LEU A 4 20.08 -8.25 -4.28
CA LEU A 4 19.87 -7.15 -3.35
C LEU A 4 19.18 -5.92 -3.96
N PHE A 5 19.41 -5.64 -5.25
CA PHE A 5 18.79 -4.48 -5.88
C PHE A 5 17.32 -4.76 -6.21
N THR A 6 17.03 -5.92 -6.78
CA THR A 6 15.66 -6.36 -7.08
C THR A 6 14.82 -6.50 -5.81
N GLU A 7 15.36 -7.08 -4.74
CA GLU A 7 14.64 -7.14 -3.46
C GLU A 7 14.33 -5.75 -2.88
N ARG A 8 15.27 -4.81 -2.93
CA ARG A 8 15.02 -3.44 -2.44
C ARG A 8 13.95 -2.71 -3.24
N VAL A 9 13.95 -2.85 -4.56
CA VAL A 9 12.94 -2.23 -5.43
C VAL A 9 11.56 -2.84 -5.18
N LEU A 10 11.47 -4.16 -5.02
CA LEU A 10 10.21 -4.83 -4.67
C LEU A 10 9.70 -4.41 -3.28
N ASN A 11 10.60 -4.29 -2.30
CA ASN A 11 10.25 -3.81 -0.95
C ASN A 11 9.77 -2.35 -0.93
N MET A 12 10.24 -1.49 -1.84
CA MET A 12 9.77 -0.10 -1.95
C MET A 12 8.36 0.03 -2.50
N ALA A 13 7.90 -0.94 -3.30
CA ALA A 13 6.57 -0.93 -3.91
C ALA A 13 5.51 -1.67 -3.08
N ALA A 14 5.92 -2.37 -2.02
CA ALA A 14 5.03 -3.09 -1.12
C ALA A 14 4.57 -2.17 0.02
N VAL A 15 3.30 -2.28 0.41
CA VAL A 15 2.85 -1.70 1.68
C VAL A 15 3.56 -2.48 2.78
N THR A 16 4.43 -1.83 3.55
CA THR A 16 5.05 -2.47 4.71
C THR A 16 4.03 -2.51 5.84
N PRO A 17 3.51 -3.69 6.24
CA PRO A 17 2.56 -3.78 7.32
C PRO A 17 3.22 -3.30 8.62
N GLN A 18 2.57 -2.34 9.28
CA GLN A 18 2.94 -1.91 10.62
C GLN A 18 2.33 -2.87 11.65
N PRO A 19 2.91 -3.00 12.86
CA PRO A 19 2.40 -3.93 13.88
C PRO A 19 0.96 -3.63 14.31
N GLU A 20 0.48 -2.39 14.14
CA GLU A 20 -0.91 -2.03 14.40
C GLU A 20 -1.87 -2.36 13.25
N ASP A 21 -1.35 -2.63 12.04
CA ASP A 21 -2.17 -2.90 10.87
C ASP A 21 -2.85 -4.27 10.96
N TYR A 22 -4.04 -4.36 10.38
CA TYR A 22 -4.84 -5.58 10.35
C TYR A 22 -5.37 -5.85 8.95
N THR A 23 -5.57 -7.11 8.60
CA THR A 23 -6.25 -7.50 7.36
C THR A 23 -7.76 -7.49 7.60
N GLY A 24 -8.50 -6.77 6.75
CA GLY A 24 -9.95 -6.73 6.78
C GLY A 24 -10.60 -8.02 6.27
N GLU A 25 -11.91 -8.15 6.46
CA GLU A 25 -12.69 -9.29 5.93
C GLU A 25 -12.71 -9.34 4.39
N ASP A 26 -12.51 -8.18 3.76
CA ASP A 26 -12.33 -8.01 2.32
C ASP A 26 -10.96 -8.49 1.82
N GLY A 27 -10.03 -8.87 2.71
CA GLY A 27 -8.67 -9.29 2.37
C GLY A 27 -7.70 -8.16 2.09
N LEU A 28 -8.10 -6.90 2.28
CA LEU A 28 -7.23 -5.73 2.16
C LEU A 28 -6.51 -5.43 3.48
N LEU A 29 -5.30 -4.86 3.39
CA LEU A 29 -4.62 -4.35 4.59
C LEU A 29 -5.22 -3.00 5.03
N TYR A 30 -5.54 -2.87 6.31
CA TYR A 30 -6.06 -1.65 6.93
C TYR A 30 -5.04 -1.05 7.89
N CYS A 31 -5.07 0.28 7.96
CA CYS A 31 -4.29 1.02 8.95
C CYS A 31 -4.86 0.81 10.35
N GLY A 32 -4.04 0.35 11.30
CA GLY A 32 -4.45 0.23 12.70
C GLY A 32 -4.82 1.52 13.42
N LYS A 33 -4.39 2.68 12.87
CA LYS A 33 -4.60 3.99 13.49
C LYS A 33 -5.82 4.74 12.96
N CYS A 34 -6.02 4.73 11.64
CA CYS A 34 -7.11 5.47 11.00
C CYS A 34 -8.23 4.58 10.46
N HIS A 35 -8.07 3.24 10.52
CA HIS A 35 -9.03 2.26 10.00
C HIS A 35 -9.38 2.44 8.51
N THR A 36 -8.52 3.15 7.77
CA THR A 36 -8.61 3.33 6.32
C THR A 36 -7.81 2.23 5.63
N PRO A 37 -8.29 1.69 4.50
CA PRO A 37 -7.54 0.71 3.73
C PRO A 37 -6.21 1.30 3.23
N LYS A 38 -5.14 0.54 3.39
CA LYS A 38 -3.80 0.79 2.83
C LYS A 38 -3.58 0.10 1.49
N GLU A 39 -4.51 -0.75 1.09
CA GLU A 39 -4.53 -1.42 -0.20
C GLU A 39 -5.88 -1.19 -0.87
N ALA A 40 -5.90 -1.20 -2.19
CA ALA A 40 -7.12 -1.18 -2.97
C ALA A 40 -7.03 -2.20 -4.12
N TYR A 41 -8.20 -2.70 -4.53
CA TYR A 41 -8.30 -3.56 -5.69
C TYR A 41 -8.17 -2.77 -6.99
N PHE A 42 -7.43 -3.31 -7.95
CA PHE A 42 -7.47 -2.84 -9.32
C PHE A 42 -8.84 -3.14 -9.93
N PRO A 43 -9.32 -2.28 -10.85
CA PRO A 43 -10.41 -2.65 -11.74
C PRO A 43 -10.05 -3.92 -12.53
N GLU A 44 -11.00 -4.82 -12.80
CA GLU A 44 -10.75 -6.14 -13.42
C GLU A 44 -9.87 -6.08 -14.69
N LYS A 45 -10.09 -5.06 -15.54
CA LYS A 45 -9.31 -4.85 -16.77
C LYS A 45 -7.85 -4.47 -16.51
N GLN A 46 -7.55 -3.84 -15.38
CA GLN A 46 -6.21 -3.40 -14.99
C GLN A 46 -5.48 -4.48 -14.20
N ALA A 47 -6.18 -5.24 -13.35
CA ALA A 47 -5.60 -6.37 -12.62
C ALA A 47 -4.92 -7.37 -13.58
N ALA A 48 -5.59 -7.68 -14.70
CA ALA A 48 -5.06 -8.54 -15.75
C ALA A 48 -3.79 -7.99 -16.43
N LEU A 49 -3.60 -6.67 -16.49
CA LEU A 49 -2.42 -6.04 -17.09
C LEU A 49 -1.21 -6.10 -16.17
N PHE A 50 -1.42 -5.98 -14.86
CA PHE A 50 -0.34 -5.94 -13.88
C PHE A 50 -0.03 -7.29 -13.23
N GLY A 51 -0.85 -8.32 -13.48
CA GLY A 51 -0.66 -9.65 -12.88
C GLY A 51 -0.81 -9.67 -11.36
N ARG A 52 -1.44 -8.63 -10.79
CA ARG A 52 -1.76 -8.49 -9.36
C ARG A 52 -3.11 -7.79 -9.21
N ASP A 53 -3.90 -8.25 -8.25
CA ASP A 53 -5.25 -7.72 -8.03
C ASP A 53 -5.28 -6.49 -7.14
N ARG A 54 -4.22 -6.25 -6.37
CA ARG A 54 -4.14 -5.19 -5.35
C ARG A 54 -3.00 -4.23 -5.61
N HIS A 55 -3.19 -2.98 -5.22
CA HIS A 55 -2.13 -1.98 -5.16
C HIS A 55 -2.12 -1.21 -3.84
N PRO A 56 -0.97 -0.62 -3.47
CA PRO A 56 -0.89 0.32 -2.36
C PRO A 56 -1.86 1.49 -2.56
N ALA A 57 -2.55 1.88 -1.51
CA ALA A 57 -3.41 3.05 -1.43
C ALA A 57 -2.96 3.93 -0.25
N GLU A 58 -3.08 5.25 -0.39
CA GLU A 58 -2.75 6.16 0.71
C GLU A 58 -3.83 6.07 1.80
N CYS A 59 -3.45 5.62 2.99
CA CYS A 59 -4.30 5.79 4.18
C CYS A 59 -4.37 7.26 4.60
N ASP A 60 -5.37 7.62 5.41
CA ASP A 60 -5.57 9.02 5.82
C ASP A 60 -4.40 9.59 6.62
N CYS A 61 -3.69 8.78 7.41
CA CYS A 61 -2.46 9.22 8.09
C CYS A 61 -1.36 9.63 7.12
N GLN A 62 -1.22 8.91 6.00
CA GLN A 62 -0.21 9.19 4.99
C GLN A 62 -0.62 10.40 4.15
N LYS A 63 -1.91 10.51 3.82
CA LYS A 63 -2.48 11.67 3.14
C LYS A 63 -2.28 12.95 3.95
N ALA A 64 -2.53 12.91 5.27
CA ALA A 64 -2.29 14.05 6.16
C ALA A 64 -0.81 14.49 6.14
N GLN A 65 0.13 13.55 6.30
CA GLN A 65 1.56 13.85 6.21
C GLN A 65 1.97 14.42 4.85
N ARG A 66 1.38 13.93 3.75
CA ARG A 66 1.65 14.46 2.41
C ARG A 66 1.18 15.91 2.30
N LEU A 67 -0.04 16.20 2.75
CA LEU A 67 -0.59 17.55 2.76
C LEU A 67 0.23 18.51 3.64
N GLU A 68 0.70 18.07 4.81
CA GLU A 68 1.60 18.85 5.68
C GLU A 68 2.92 19.21 4.98
N ARG A 69 3.50 18.26 4.22
CA ARG A 69 4.73 18.49 3.45
C ARG A 69 4.52 19.38 2.23
N GLU A 70 3.37 19.27 1.57
CA GLU A 70 3.02 20.11 0.42
C GLU A 70 2.70 21.55 0.82
N ALA A 71 2.28 21.77 2.06
CA ALA A 71 1.96 23.10 2.60
C ALA A 71 3.15 23.86 3.20
N ALA A 72 4.33 23.23 3.31
CA ALA A 72 5.56 23.79 3.87
C ALA A 72 6.52 24.28 2.77
#